data_AF-R9K7V7-F1
#
_entry.id   AF-R9K7V7-F1
#
_cell.length_a   1.000
_cell.length_b   1.000
_cell.length_c   1.000
_cell.angle_alpha   90.00
_cell.angle_beta   90.00
_cell.angle_gamma   90.00
#
_symmetry.space_group_name_H-M   'P 1'
#
loop_
_entity.id
_entity.type
_entity.pdbx_description
1 polymer ?
#
loop_
_entity_poly.entity_id
_entity_poly.type
_entity_poly.pdbx_seq_one_letter_code
_entity_poly.pdbx_strand_id
1 'polypeptide(L)'
;MLHIYYGDMPEAVFNTSVYFKNVYEDAWINDPFSKEMILDVDNCAKWILEIGKQQDITINLRHIMDFGEGEFEIEILNTEQIVHNMEELVRVAGLYV
;
A
#
# COMPACT_ATOMS: atom_id res chain seq x y z
N MET A 1 -10.50 -9.47 6.31
CA MET A 1 -10.55 -9.02 4.91
C MET A 1 -9.58 -7.86 4.73
N LEU A 2 -8.88 -7.78 3.60
CA LEU A 2 -8.10 -6.59 3.26
C LEU A 2 -9.00 -5.57 2.55
N HIS A 3 -9.01 -4.34 3.04
CA HIS A 3 -9.69 -3.21 2.42
C HIS A 3 -8.65 -2.18 1.94
N ILE A 4 -8.82 -1.65 0.73
CA ILE A 4 -7.96 -0.62 0.16
C ILE A 4 -8.79 0.62 -0.12
N TYR A 5 -8.31 1.76 0.38
CA TYR A 5 -8.81 3.08 -0.01
C TYR A 5 -7.71 3.84 -0.77
N TYR A 6 -8.04 4.30 -1.97
CA TYR A 6 -7.18 5.15 -2.79
C TYR A 6 -7.52 6.63 -2.59
N GLY A 7 -6.49 7.48 -2.55
CA GLY A 7 -6.67 8.94 -2.53
C GLY A 7 -6.54 9.57 -1.14
N ASP A 8 -7.17 10.75 -0.99
CA ASP A 8 -6.96 11.66 0.14
C ASP A 8 -7.42 11.13 1.49
N MET A 9 -6.47 11.01 2.42
CA MET A 9 -6.67 10.67 3.82
C MET A 9 -6.06 11.80 4.68
N PRO A 10 -6.87 12.61 5.39
CA PRO A 10 -6.41 13.79 6.12
C PRO A 10 -5.28 13.55 7.12
N GLU A 11 -5.25 12.37 7.73
CA GLU A 11 -4.25 11.96 8.72
C GLU A 11 -2.94 11.47 8.10
N ALA A 12 -2.91 11.24 6.78
CA ALA A 12 -1.74 10.72 6.08
C ALA A 12 -0.81 11.84 5.60
N VAL A 13 0.50 11.58 5.63
CA VAL A 13 1.50 12.48 5.03
C VAL A 13 1.31 12.50 3.51
N PHE A 14 0.66 13.55 3.01
CA PHE A 14 0.28 13.67 1.60
C PHE A 14 1.47 13.87 0.66
N ASN A 15 2.34 14.82 1.01
CA ASN A 15 3.51 15.14 0.21
C ASN A 15 4.76 14.57 0.87
N THR A 16 4.95 13.26 0.70
CA THR A 16 6.11 12.54 1.25
C THR A 16 7.41 13.21 0.80
N SER A 17 7.51 13.65 -0.45
CA SER A 17 8.68 14.37 -0.97
C SER A 17 9.00 15.65 -0.18
N VAL A 18 7.99 16.49 0.10
CA VAL A 18 8.18 17.71 0.89
C VAL A 18 8.44 17.40 2.36
N TYR A 19 7.75 16.41 2.93
CA TYR A 19 7.99 15.96 4.29
C TYR A 19 9.45 15.52 4.46
N PHE A 20 9.92 14.60 3.62
CA PHE A 20 11.32 14.16 3.66
C PHE A 20 12.27 15.32 3.38
N LYS A 21 12.05 16.19 2.39
CA LYS A 21 12.93 17.34 2.16
C LYS A 21 13.11 18.27 3.36
N ASN A 22 12.14 18.35 4.27
CA ASN A 22 12.19 19.25 5.42
C ASN A 22 12.50 18.55 6.76
N VAL A 23 12.43 17.21 6.82
CA VAL A 23 12.60 16.43 8.06
C VAL A 23 13.67 15.34 7.92
N TYR A 24 14.23 15.13 6.72
CA TYR A 24 15.21 14.08 6.44
C TYR A 24 16.54 14.30 7.17
N GLU A 25 17.05 13.20 7.71
CA GLU A 25 18.43 13.09 8.19
C GLU A 25 19.14 11.96 7.44
N ASP A 26 20.41 12.17 7.06
CA ASP A 26 21.19 11.17 6.32
C ASP A 26 21.30 9.82 7.06
N ALA A 27 21.21 9.83 8.38
CA ALA A 27 21.22 8.63 9.19
C ALA A 27 20.03 7.70 8.89
N TRP A 28 18.89 8.24 8.46
CA TRP A 28 17.66 7.46 8.26
C TRP A 28 17.71 6.53 7.04
N ILE A 29 18.51 6.84 6.02
CA ILE A 29 18.67 5.97 4.85
C ILE A 29 19.99 5.19 4.90
N ASN A 30 20.99 5.69 5.63
CA ASN A 30 22.29 5.03 5.68
C ASN A 30 22.40 3.94 6.75
N ASP A 31 21.51 3.96 7.74
CA ASP A 31 21.38 2.90 8.74
C ASP A 31 21.11 1.53 8.09
N PRO A 32 21.91 0.48 8.37
CA PRO A 32 21.73 -0.84 7.80
C PRO A 32 20.32 -1.42 8.00
N PHE A 33 19.73 -1.21 9.18
CA PHE A 33 18.37 -1.68 9.47
C PHE A 33 17.33 -0.95 8.62
N SER A 34 17.48 0.36 8.44
CA SER A 34 16.60 1.15 7.57
C SER A 34 16.70 0.73 6.10
N LYS A 35 17.90 0.35 5.63
CA LYS A 35 18.08 -0.24 4.29
C LYS A 35 17.39 -1.58 4.15
N GLU A 36 17.50 -2.45 5.15
CA GLU A 36 16.78 -3.74 5.17
C GLU A 36 15.27 -3.52 5.17
N MET A 37 14.75 -2.60 5.98
CA MET A 37 13.33 -2.24 5.99
C MET A 37 12.85 -1.72 4.63
N ILE A 38 13.58 -0.80 4.00
CA ILE A 38 13.21 -0.25 2.69
C ILE A 38 13.17 -1.36 1.62
N LEU A 39 14.11 -2.30 1.67
CA LEU A 39 14.12 -3.46 0.76
C LEU A 39 13.00 -4.46 1.07
N ASP A 40 12.59 -4.61 2.33
CA ASP A 40 11.50 -5.49 2.74
C ASP A 40 10.12 -4.92 2.39
N VAL A 41 9.98 -3.59 2.30
CA VAL A 41 8.75 -2.93 1.82
C VAL A 41 8.34 -3.44 0.45
N ASP A 42 9.28 -3.71 -0.46
CA ASP A 42 8.96 -4.30 -1.77
C ASP A 42 8.34 -5.71 -1.66
N ASN A 43 8.58 -6.43 -0.55
CA ASN A 43 8.01 -7.76 -0.29
C ASN A 43 6.76 -7.73 0.61
N CYS A 44 6.31 -6.55 1.06
CA CYS A 44 5.27 -6.44 2.08
C CYS A 44 3.86 -6.80 1.59
N ALA A 45 3.60 -6.72 0.28
CA ALA A 45 2.27 -6.94 -0.31
C ALA A 45 1.69 -8.31 0.07
N LYS A 46 2.52 -9.36 0.02
CA LYS A 46 2.12 -10.71 0.44
C LYS A 46 1.76 -10.77 1.93
N TRP A 47 2.52 -10.09 2.78
CA TRP A 47 2.26 -10.07 4.22
C TRP A 47 0.97 -9.31 4.56
N ILE A 48 0.67 -8.23 3.84
CA ILE A 48 -0.58 -7.49 4.00
C ILE A 48 -1.79 -8.37 3.65
N LEU A 49 -1.70 -9.19 2.60
CA LEU A 49 -2.73 -10.20 2.31
C LEU A 49 -2.91 -11.20 3.46
N GLU A 50 -1.82 -11.72 4.01
CA GLU A 50 -1.88 -12.66 5.14
C GLU A 50 -2.47 -12.03 6.41
N ILE A 51 -2.17 -10.76 6.67
CA ILE A 51 -2.80 -10.01 7.77
C ILE A 51 -4.30 -9.84 7.50
N GLY A 52 -4.68 -9.50 6.27
CA GLY A 52 -6.08 -9.39 5.82
C GLY A 52 -6.87 -10.69 5.94
N LYS A 53 -6.21 -11.86 5.90
CA LYS A 53 -6.85 -13.16 6.17
C LYS A 53 -7.12 -13.39 7.67
N GLN A 54 -6.33 -12.78 8.54
CA GLN A 54 -6.43 -12.97 10.00
C GLN A 54 -7.32 -11.93 10.67
N GLN A 55 -7.39 -10.72 10.12
CA GLN A 55 -8.17 -9.61 10.66
C GLN A 55 -8.61 -8.66 9.54
N ASP A 56 -9.68 -7.91 9.80
CA ASP A 56 -10.14 -6.84 8.91
C ASP A 56 -9.21 -5.63 9.05
N ILE A 57 -8.47 -5.30 7.99
CA ILE A 57 -7.56 -4.16 7.96
C ILE A 57 -7.84 -3.28 6.76
N THR A 58 -7.73 -1.98 6.96
CA THR A 58 -7.79 -0.98 5.88
C THR A 58 -6.42 -0.37 5.68
N ILE A 59 -5.95 -0.33 4.43
CA ILE A 59 -4.76 0.41 4.03
C ILE A 59 -5.14 1.55 3.10
N ASN A 60 -4.38 2.64 3.17
CA ASN A 60 -4.47 3.73 2.20
C ASN A 60 -3.32 3.64 1.20
N LEU A 61 -3.64 3.65 -0.09
CA LEU A 61 -2.65 3.61 -1.16
C LEU A 61 -2.77 4.83 -2.10
N ARG A 62 -1.62 5.25 -2.64
CA ARG A 62 -1.49 6.34 -3.63
C ARG A 62 -0.94 5.88 -4.97
N HIS A 63 -0.66 4.60 -5.07
CA HIS A 63 -0.21 3.91 -6.27
C HIS A 63 -0.82 2.51 -6.25
N ILE A 64 -0.82 1.84 -7.40
CA ILE A 64 -1.25 0.45 -7.46
C ILE A 64 -0.09 -0.41 -6.94
N MET A 65 -0.31 -1.05 -5.80
CA MET A 65 0.62 -2.03 -5.22
C MET A 65 0.51 -3.35 -6.00
N ASP A 66 1.66 -3.99 -6.26
CA ASP A 66 1.72 -5.30 -6.88
C ASP A 66 1.52 -6.40 -5.82
N PHE A 67 0.43 -7.15 -5.94
CA PHE A 67 0.10 -8.28 -5.05
C PHE A 67 0.52 -9.64 -5.65
N GLY A 68 1.18 -9.64 -6.80
CA GLY A 68 1.67 -10.84 -7.49
C GLY A 68 0.61 -11.57 -8.33
N GLU A 69 1.00 -12.71 -8.89
CA GLU A 69 0.17 -13.50 -9.84
C GLU A 69 -0.88 -14.40 -9.16
N GLY A 70 -1.00 -14.36 -7.83
CA GLY A 70 -1.91 -15.20 -7.07
C GLY A 70 -3.36 -14.67 -7.02
N GLU A 71 -4.30 -15.56 -6.70
CA GLU A 71 -5.66 -15.13 -6.32
C GLU A 71 -5.63 -14.48 -4.94
N PHE A 72 -6.36 -13.37 -4.81
CA PHE A 72 -6.60 -12.68 -3.55
C PHE A 72 -8.07 -12.27 -3.46
N GLU A 73 -8.47 -11.69 -2.34
CA GLU A 73 -9.77 -11.06 -2.19
C GLU A 73 -9.54 -9.74 -1.46
N ILE A 74 -9.83 -8.63 -2.14
CA ILE A 74 -9.60 -7.28 -1.63
C ILE A 74 -10.82 -6.43 -1.93
N GLU A 75 -11.32 -5.73 -0.91
CA GLU A 75 -12.38 -4.73 -1.10
C GLU A 75 -11.78 -3.36 -1.40
N ILE A 76 -12.23 -2.73 -2.49
CA ILE A 76 -11.85 -1.37 -2.88
C ILE A 76 -12.92 -0.40 -2.34
N LEU A 77 -12.60 0.27 -1.23
CA LEU A 77 -13.54 1.12 -0.49
C LEU A 77 -14.02 2.34 -1.29
N ASN A 78 -13.27 2.77 -2.32
CA ASN A 78 -13.71 3.85 -3.21
C ASN A 78 -14.97 3.48 -4.01
N THR A 79 -15.16 2.19 -4.30
CA THR A 79 -16.20 1.69 -5.21
C THR A 79 -17.07 0.60 -4.60
N GLU A 80 -16.75 0.13 -3.39
CA GLU A 80 -17.37 -1.02 -2.72
C GLU A 80 -17.27 -2.33 -3.55
N GLN A 81 -16.30 -2.41 -4.48
CA GLN A 81 -16.07 -3.58 -5.32
C GLN A 81 -15.05 -4.53 -4.67
N ILE A 82 -15.29 -5.83 -4.77
CA ILE A 82 -14.34 -6.87 -4.40
C ILE A 82 -13.59 -7.35 -5.65
N VAL A 83 -12.27 -7.33 -5.60
CA VAL A 83 -11.38 -7.76 -6.70
C VAL A 83 -10.58 -8.99 -6.30
N HIS A 84 -10.28 -9.84 -7.28
CA HIS A 84 -9.70 -11.17 -7.02
C HIS A 84 -8.31 -11.40 -7.58
N ASN A 85 -7.82 -10.47 -8.40
CA ASN A 85 -6.53 -10.56 -9.08
C ASN A 85 -6.04 -9.17 -9.52
N MET A 86 -4.80 -9.11 -10.01
CA MET A 86 -4.17 -7.86 -10.44
C MET A 86 -4.90 -7.18 -11.61
N GLU A 87 -5.50 -7.93 -12.54
CA GLU A 87 -6.22 -7.35 -13.67
C GLU A 87 -7.47 -6.58 -13.22
N GLU A 88 -8.25 -7.18 -12.34
CA GLU A 88 -9.42 -6.54 -11.71
C GLU A 88 -9.00 -5.35 -10.86
N LEU A 89 -7.96 -5.50 -10.04
CA LEU A 89 -7.43 -4.43 -9.20
C LEU A 89 -7.03 -3.21 -10.04
N VAL A 90 -6.23 -3.42 -11.10
CA VAL A 90 -5.77 -2.33 -11.97
C VAL A 90 -6.94 -1.62 -12.66
N ARG A 91 -7.97 -2.37 -13.09
CA ARG A 91 -9.16 -1.79 -13.73
C ARG A 91 -9.96 -0.90 -12.78
N VAL A 92 -10.12 -1.31 -11.52
CA VAL A 92 -10.89 -0.55 -10.53
C VAL A 92 -10.06 0.60 -9.95
N ALA A 93 -8.81 0.33 -9.56
CA ALA A 93 -7.93 1.29 -8.90
C ALA A 93 -7.40 2.37 -9.86
N GLY A 94 -7.24 2.07 -11.15
CA GLY A 94 -6.69 2.99 -12.14
C GLY A 94 -7.48 4.30 -12.34
N LEU A 95 -8.70 4.41 -11.79
CA LEU A 95 -9.48 5.64 -11.77
C LEU A 95 -9.14 6.58 -10.60
N TYR A 96 -8.36 6.11 -9.62
CA TYR A 96 -8.14 6.77 -8.33
C TYR A 96 -6.65 7.03 -8.01
N VAL A 97 -5.74 6.65 -8.91
CA VAL A 97 -4.29 6.87 -8.81
C VAL A 97 -3.76 7.76 -9.93
#